data_AF-A0AAW1WXC6-F1
#
_entry.id   AF-A0AAW1WXC6-F1
#
_cell.length_a   1.000
_cell.length_b   1.000
_cell.length_c   1.000
_cell.angle_alpha   90.00
_cell.angle_beta   90.00
_cell.angle_gamma   90.00
#
_symmetry.space_group_name_H-M   'P 1'
#
loop_
_entity.id
_entity.type
_entity.pdbx_description
1 polymer ?
#
loop_
_entity_poly.entity_id
_entity_poly.type
_entity_poly.pdbx_seq_one_letter_code
_entity_poly.pdbx_strand_id
1 'polypeptide(L)'
;MARSEKKVGSVFILNYSSQYYHIGGYYLLILSALQGVIECPNPDKDIRRFDGNLRLFPPFIDNDLCPLTIKNTILQSCYYLRNTEWACGVAVYTGNETKLGMTRGIPEPKLTAVDAMIDKSKEAMVCSLSGGRSMVRTISNSSSIELLCSIMIPISIKVSLDLVKSLYAKFIDWDSKMIDQESATPAHATNTAISEDLGQVEYILTDKTGTLTENKMIFRRCCINGIYYGNENGNALKDEELVDAISSGSSDVIRFLTVMAICNTVYTHSKVSLPSFTNWVLGF
;
A
#
# COMPACT_ATOMS: atom_id res chain seq x y z
N MET A 1 -16.02 14.77 -26.65
CA MET A 1 -15.06 14.32 -27.67
C MET A 1 -13.72 14.13 -26.95
N ALA A 2 -13.44 12.94 -26.42
CA ALA A 2 -12.23 12.68 -25.64
C ALA A 2 -11.01 12.65 -26.57
N ARG A 3 -10.07 13.56 -26.36
CA ARG A 3 -8.90 13.75 -27.21
C ARG A 3 -7.83 12.76 -26.76
N SER A 4 -7.72 11.62 -27.45
CA SER A 4 -6.63 10.65 -27.20
C SER A 4 -5.28 11.33 -27.39
N GLU A 5 -4.44 11.28 -26.36
CA GLU A 5 -3.07 11.77 -26.43
C GLU A 5 -2.17 10.69 -27.04
N LYS A 6 -1.34 11.09 -28.00
CA LYS A 6 -0.28 10.24 -28.55
C LYS A 6 0.97 10.46 -27.71
N LYS A 7 1.38 9.46 -26.94
CA LYS A 7 2.62 9.53 -26.15
C LYS A 7 3.70 8.69 -26.81
N VAL A 8 4.83 9.33 -27.11
CA VAL A 8 6.07 8.65 -27.54
C VAL A 8 6.86 8.37 -26.28
N GLY A 9 6.80 7.13 -25.79
CA GLY A 9 7.47 6.74 -24.56
C GLY A 9 8.86 6.17 -24.84
N SER A 10 9.83 6.55 -24.01
CA SER A 10 11.12 5.86 -23.90
C SER A 10 10.95 4.52 -23.17
N VAL A 11 11.64 3.48 -23.63
CA VAL A 11 11.63 2.15 -23.01
C VAL A 11 12.37 2.21 -21.66
N PHE A 12 11.73 1.72 -20.60
CA PHE A 12 12.33 1.60 -19.27
C PHE A 12 12.54 0.12 -18.93
N ILE A 13 13.73 -0.20 -18.43
CA ILE A 13 14.04 -1.52 -17.87
C ILE A 13 13.67 -1.46 -16.40
N LEU A 14 12.69 -2.27 -15.99
CA LEU A 14 12.28 -2.38 -14.60
C LEU A 14 13.05 -3.55 -13.99
N ASN A 15 13.91 -3.21 -13.02
CA ASN A 15 14.86 -4.06 -12.29
C ASN A 15 16.29 -4.05 -12.88
N TYR A 16 17.08 -3.07 -12.44
CA TYR A 16 18.52 -2.95 -12.72
C TYR A 16 19.31 -3.45 -11.50
N SER A 17 19.36 -4.78 -11.30
CA SER A 17 20.39 -5.33 -10.41
C SER A 17 21.71 -5.28 -11.17
N SER A 18 22.71 -4.59 -10.59
CA SER A 18 24.07 -4.38 -11.13
C SER A 18 24.83 -5.69 -11.45
N GLN A 19 24.23 -6.85 -11.19
CA GLN A 19 24.80 -8.18 -11.43
C GLN A 19 24.38 -8.84 -12.75
N TYR A 20 23.46 -8.26 -13.54
CA TYR A 20 23.04 -8.83 -14.83
C TYR A 20 23.72 -8.18 -16.03
N TYR A 21 25.06 -8.28 -16.09
CA TYR A 21 25.82 -8.09 -17.35
C TYR A 21 25.60 -9.23 -18.37
N HIS A 22 24.74 -10.21 -18.04
CA HIS A 22 24.38 -11.33 -18.91
C HIS A 22 23.06 -11.13 -19.68
N ILE A 23 22.55 -9.90 -19.79
CA ILE A 23 21.60 -9.60 -20.87
C ILE A 23 22.42 -9.67 -22.16
N GLY A 24 22.38 -10.82 -22.83
CA GLY A 24 23.12 -11.01 -24.07
C GLY A 24 22.83 -9.86 -25.03
N GLY A 25 23.88 -9.33 -25.67
CA GLY A 25 23.82 -8.06 -26.44
C GLY A 25 22.75 -8.01 -27.53
N TYR A 26 22.21 -9.16 -27.93
CA TYR A 26 21.09 -9.30 -28.86
C TYR A 26 19.78 -8.68 -28.33
N TYR A 27 19.45 -8.76 -27.04
CA TYR A 27 18.21 -8.16 -26.52
C TYR A 27 18.28 -6.64 -26.45
N LEU A 28 19.44 -6.08 -26.10
CA LEU A 28 19.69 -4.64 -26.09
C LEU A 28 19.58 -4.03 -27.49
N LEU A 29 20.03 -4.75 -28.52
CA LEU A 29 19.89 -4.37 -29.93
C LEU A 29 18.43 -4.38 -30.40
N ILE A 30 17.62 -5.33 -29.94
CA ILE A 30 16.19 -5.37 -30.29
C ILE A 30 15.43 -4.24 -29.60
N LEU A 31 15.75 -3.93 -28.34
CA LEU A 31 15.11 -2.83 -27.60
C LEU A 31 15.44 -1.46 -28.20
N SER A 32 16.67 -1.25 -28.70
CA SER A 32 17.04 -0.01 -29.38
C SER A 32 16.41 0.13 -30.77
N ALA A 33 16.05 -0.99 -31.42
CA ALA A 33 15.35 -1.01 -32.69
C ALA A 33 13.82 -0.87 -32.56
N LEU A 34 13.26 -0.94 -31.34
CA LEU A 34 11.83 -0.94 -31.12
C LEU A 34 11.28 0.50 -31.08
N GLN A 35 10.73 0.94 -32.20
CA GLN A 35 10.07 2.25 -32.33
C GLN A 35 8.56 2.08 -32.45
N GLY A 36 7.79 2.83 -31.65
CA GLY A 36 6.33 2.75 -31.68
C GLY A 36 5.66 3.91 -30.95
N VAL A 37 4.34 3.99 -31.08
CA VAL A 37 3.47 4.97 -30.42
C VAL A 37 2.40 4.23 -29.64
N ILE A 38 2.20 4.63 -28.39
CA ILE A 38 1.08 4.16 -27.58
C ILE A 38 0.01 5.25 -27.59
N GLU A 39 -1.18 4.90 -28.08
CA GLU A 39 -2.38 5.72 -28.02
C GLU A 39 -3.18 5.27 -26.80
N CYS A 40 -3.27 6.13 -25.79
CA CYS A 40 -4.01 5.87 -24.57
C CYS A 40 -5.08 6.94 -24.33
N PRO A 41 -6.12 6.64 -23.55
CA PRO A 41 -7.08 7.63 -23.08
C PRO A 41 -6.42 8.63 -22.12
N ASN A 42 -7.12 9.71 -21.79
CA ASN A 42 -6.70 10.58 -20.70
C ASN A 42 -6.71 9.80 -19.37
N PRO A 43 -5.82 10.15 -18.42
CA PRO A 43 -5.71 9.45 -17.15
C PRO A 43 -7.02 9.53 -16.37
N ASP A 44 -7.41 8.41 -15.78
CA ASP A 44 -8.67 8.21 -15.05
C ASP A 44 -8.44 7.50 -13.71
N LYS A 45 -9.46 7.56 -12.84
CA LYS A 45 -9.43 6.94 -11.49
C LYS A 45 -9.76 5.45 -11.49
N ASP A 46 -10.27 4.90 -12.60
CA ASP A 46 -10.61 3.48 -12.67
C ASP A 46 -9.34 2.64 -12.77
N ILE A 47 -8.97 1.99 -11.66
CA ILE A 47 -7.79 1.13 -11.59
C ILE A 47 -7.96 -0.19 -12.33
N ARG A 48 -9.19 -0.62 -12.64
CA ARG A 48 -9.47 -1.94 -13.24
C ARG A 48 -9.55 -1.89 -14.75
N ARG A 49 -9.75 -0.71 -15.32
CA ARG A 49 -9.94 -0.53 -16.76
C ARG A 49 -8.74 0.15 -17.39
N PHE A 50 -8.21 -0.42 -18.45
CA PHE A 50 -7.25 0.26 -19.32
C PHE A 50 -7.46 -0.25 -20.74
N ASP A 51 -7.84 0.66 -21.63
CA ASP A 51 -8.08 0.39 -23.04
C ASP A 51 -7.14 1.30 -23.84
N GLY A 52 -5.99 0.77 -24.28
CA GLY A 52 -5.02 1.50 -25.10
C GLY A 52 -4.70 0.74 -26.38
N ASN A 53 -4.08 1.39 -27.34
CA ASN A 53 -3.61 0.75 -28.58
C ASN A 53 -2.13 1.05 -28.79
N LEU A 54 -1.33 0.01 -29.02
CA LEU A 54 0.07 0.13 -29.40
C LEU A 54 0.18 0.03 -30.93
N ARG A 55 0.90 0.97 -31.53
CA ARG A 55 1.31 0.94 -32.94
C ARG A 55 2.83 0.84 -33.00
N LEU A 56 3.36 -0.19 -33.63
CA LEU A 56 4.80 -0.38 -33.82
C LEU A 56 5.18 0.01 -35.25
N PHE A 57 6.33 0.66 -35.41
CA PHE A 57 6.89 0.99 -36.72
C PHE A 57 7.81 -0.15 -37.21
N PRO A 58 7.94 -0.36 -38.53
CA PRO A 58 8.81 -1.39 -39.12
C PRO A 58 10.26 -1.27 -38.64
N PRO A 59 11.01 -2.38 -38.50
CA PRO A 59 10.99 -3.55 -39.41
C PRO A 59 10.27 -4.82 -38.91
N PHE A 60 9.64 -4.82 -37.73
CA PHE A 60 9.16 -6.07 -37.11
C PHE A 60 7.66 -6.37 -37.26
N ILE A 61 6.78 -5.36 -37.25
CA ILE A 61 5.32 -5.53 -37.36
C ILE A 61 4.78 -4.43 -38.27
N ASP A 62 3.93 -4.80 -39.21
CA ASP A 62 3.45 -3.96 -40.31
C ASP A 62 2.36 -2.99 -39.83
N ASN A 63 2.73 -2.02 -38.99
CA ASN A 63 1.86 -0.94 -38.49
C ASN A 63 0.53 -1.41 -37.83
N ASP A 64 0.44 -2.68 -37.46
CA ASP A 64 -0.76 -3.28 -36.89
C ASP A 64 -1.06 -2.72 -35.49
N LEU A 65 -2.36 -2.49 -35.25
CA LEU A 65 -2.89 -2.03 -33.98
C LEU A 65 -2.96 -3.20 -33.00
N CYS A 66 -2.11 -3.19 -31.98
CA CYS A 66 -2.17 -4.13 -30.87
C CYS A 66 -2.98 -3.54 -29.71
N PRO A 67 -4.17 -4.08 -29.37
CA PRO A 67 -4.94 -3.59 -28.24
C PRO A 67 -4.27 -3.97 -26.92
N LEU A 68 -4.07 -2.98 -26.06
CA LEU A 68 -3.54 -3.11 -24.72
C LEU A 68 -4.69 -3.09 -23.72
N THR A 69 -4.73 -4.11 -22.85
CA THR A 69 -5.70 -4.22 -21.76
C THR A 69 -5.04 -4.01 -20.40
N ILE A 70 -5.83 -3.97 -19.32
CA ILE A 70 -5.31 -3.92 -17.94
C ILE A 70 -4.31 -5.04 -17.63
N LYS A 71 -4.45 -6.22 -18.26
CA LYS A 71 -3.53 -7.36 -18.08
C LYS A 71 -2.13 -7.07 -18.61
N ASN A 72 -1.99 -6.10 -19.52
CA ASN A 72 -0.72 -5.67 -20.11
C ASN A 72 -0.11 -4.46 -19.38
N THR A 73 -0.77 -3.95 -18.34
CA THR A 73 -0.31 -2.78 -17.58
C THR A 73 0.07 -3.15 -16.16
N ILE A 74 1.17 -2.59 -15.69
CA ILE A 74 1.62 -2.71 -14.30
C ILE A 74 1.33 -1.38 -13.61
N LEU A 75 0.66 -1.43 -12.45
CA LEU A 75 0.33 -0.24 -11.66
C LEU A 75 1.51 0.17 -10.76
N GLN A 76 1.64 1.47 -10.48
CA GLN A 76 2.72 2.02 -9.65
C GLN A 76 2.77 1.43 -8.22
N SER A 77 1.64 0.99 -7.65
CA SER A 77 1.60 0.35 -6.32
C SER A 77 2.19 -1.06 -6.30
N CYS A 78 2.50 -1.66 -7.45
CA CYS A 78 3.13 -2.97 -7.51
C CYS A 78 4.61 -2.84 -7.13
N TYR A 79 4.89 -2.84 -5.83
CA TYR A 79 6.24 -2.68 -5.30
C TYR A 79 7.16 -3.88 -5.62
N TYR A 80 6.58 -5.09 -5.71
CA TYR A 80 7.34 -6.31 -5.97
C TYR A 80 6.77 -7.05 -7.17
N LEU A 81 7.55 -7.13 -8.24
CA LEU A 81 7.30 -8.07 -9.32
C LEU A 81 7.63 -9.48 -8.80
N ARG A 82 6.65 -10.37 -8.77
CA ARG A 82 6.84 -11.75 -8.29
C ARG A 82 6.96 -12.68 -9.48
N ASN A 83 7.65 -13.80 -9.27
CA ASN A 83 7.69 -14.92 -10.21
C ASN A 83 8.27 -14.58 -11.60
N THR A 84 9.12 -13.56 -11.68
CA THR A 84 9.84 -13.11 -12.89
C THR A 84 11.16 -12.48 -12.46
N GLU A 85 12.24 -12.72 -13.20
CA GLU A 85 13.57 -12.20 -12.86
C GLU A 85 13.72 -10.72 -13.24
N TRP A 86 13.20 -10.33 -14.40
CA TRP A 86 13.25 -8.98 -14.94
C TRP A 86 12.04 -8.70 -15.84
N ALA A 87 11.71 -7.43 -16.04
CA ALA A 87 10.68 -7.01 -16.99
C ALA A 87 11.06 -5.69 -17.69
N CYS A 88 10.68 -5.57 -18.97
CA CYS A 88 10.82 -4.33 -19.73
C CYS A 88 9.44 -3.75 -20.01
N GLY A 89 9.30 -2.42 -19.96
CA GLY A 89 8.04 -1.75 -20.21
C GLY A 89 8.22 -0.30 -20.63
N VAL A 90 7.12 0.34 -21.03
CA VAL A 90 7.08 1.77 -21.36
C VAL A 90 6.17 2.47 -20.36
N ALA A 91 6.63 3.59 -19.80
CA ALA A 91 5.84 4.38 -18.87
C ALA A 91 4.76 5.16 -19.64
N VAL A 92 3.48 4.91 -19.33
CA VAL A 92 2.32 5.57 -19.96
C VAL A 92 1.87 6.79 -19.16
N TYR A 93 1.78 6.65 -17.84
CA TYR A 93 1.42 7.73 -16.91
C TYR A 93 2.51 7.87 -15.84
N THR A 94 2.81 9.10 -15.43
CA THR A 94 3.85 9.42 -14.46
C THR A 94 3.33 10.39 -13.39
N GLY A 95 3.96 10.38 -12.20
CA GLY A 95 3.59 11.28 -11.10
C GLY A 95 2.16 11.07 -10.60
N ASN A 96 1.44 12.18 -10.39
CA ASN A 96 0.07 12.18 -9.88
C ASN A 96 -0.98 11.83 -10.95
N GLU A 97 -0.58 11.74 -12.22
CA GLU A 97 -1.46 11.29 -13.31
C GLU A 97 -1.57 9.77 -13.40
N THR A 98 -0.82 9.01 -12.59
CA THR A 98 -1.00 7.56 -12.51
C THR A 98 -2.39 7.24 -11.97
N LYS A 99 -2.98 6.13 -12.42
CA LYS A 99 -4.31 5.67 -11.97
C LYS A 99 -4.45 5.63 -10.44
N LEU A 100 -3.38 5.21 -9.75
CA LEU A 100 -3.34 5.22 -8.30
C LEU A 100 -3.11 6.62 -7.73
N GLY A 101 -2.25 7.43 -8.35
CA GLY A 101 -2.02 8.82 -7.99
C GLY A 101 -3.31 9.63 -7.99
N MET A 102 -4.17 9.44 -9.00
CA MET A 102 -5.48 10.11 -9.08
C MET A 102 -6.51 9.58 -8.08
N THR A 103 -6.33 8.35 -7.60
CA THR A 103 -7.14 7.76 -6.52
C THR A 103 -6.75 8.31 -5.16
N ARG A 104 -5.48 8.72 -4.98
CA ARG A 104 -5.01 9.41 -3.77
C ARG A 104 -5.61 10.83 -3.78
N GLY A 105 -6.72 11.00 -3.06
CA GLY A 105 -7.29 12.31 -2.79
C GLY A 105 -6.30 13.20 -2.02
N ILE A 106 -6.55 14.51 -2.02
CA ILE A 106 -5.84 15.43 -1.14
C ILE A 106 -6.26 15.06 0.30
N PRO A 107 -5.31 14.73 1.19
CA PRO A 107 -5.66 14.37 2.56
C PRO A 107 -6.33 15.57 3.22
N GLU A 108 -7.58 15.41 3.64
CA GLU A 108 -8.28 16.42 4.41
C GLU A 108 -7.67 16.53 5.81
N PRO A 109 -7.53 17.74 6.37
CA PRO A 109 -7.05 17.92 7.73
C PRO A 109 -8.04 17.27 8.70
N LYS A 110 -7.54 16.35 9.52
CA LYS A 110 -8.33 15.69 10.56
C LYS A 110 -8.36 16.59 11.79
N LEU A 111 -9.55 17.08 12.15
CA LEU A 111 -9.79 17.83 13.38
C LEU A 111 -10.13 16.85 14.51
N THR A 112 -9.50 17.00 15.66
CA THR A 112 -9.78 16.13 16.82
C THR A 112 -10.99 16.58 17.61
N ALA A 113 -11.56 15.68 18.41
CA ALA A 113 -12.69 16.00 19.29
C ALA A 113 -12.32 17.11 20.30
N VAL A 114 -11.08 17.11 20.79
CA VAL A 114 -10.56 18.13 21.71
C VAL A 114 -10.41 19.48 21.02
N ASP A 115 -9.95 19.50 19.76
CA ASP A 115 -9.86 20.74 18.98
C ASP A 115 -11.24 21.38 18.79
N ALA A 116 -12.27 20.57 18.49
CA ALA A 116 -13.65 21.05 18.40
C ALA A 116 -14.20 21.59 19.74
N MET A 117 -13.85 20.95 20.87
CA MET A 117 -14.24 21.43 22.21
C MET A 117 -13.60 22.77 22.56
N ILE A 118 -12.33 22.96 22.19
CA ILE A 118 -11.61 24.22 22.38
C ILE A 118 -12.23 25.33 21.55
N ASP A 119 -12.55 25.05 20.28
CA ASP A 119 -13.16 26.04 19.40
C ASP A 119 -14.55 26.45 19.88
N LYS A 120 -15.36 25.50 20.35
CA LYS A 120 -16.64 25.79 21.01
C LYS A 120 -16.49 26.64 22.28
N SER A 121 -15.45 26.39 23.07
CA SER A 121 -15.15 27.16 24.29
C SER A 121 -14.67 28.58 23.98
N LYS A 122 -13.87 28.75 22.93
CA LYS A 122 -13.45 30.07 22.40
C LYS A 122 -14.68 30.88 21.99
N GLU A 123 -15.58 30.29 21.20
CA GLU A 123 -16.82 30.95 20.78
C GLU A 123 -17.66 31.38 21.98
N ALA A 124 -17.84 30.51 22.98
CA ALA A 124 -18.59 30.84 24.19
C ALA A 124 -17.99 32.03 24.96
N MET A 125 -16.66 32.10 25.09
CA MET A 125 -15.99 33.23 25.75
C MET A 125 -16.11 34.53 24.95
N VAL A 126 -15.95 34.48 23.62
CA VAL A 126 -16.12 35.64 22.75
C VAL A 126 -17.57 36.14 22.77
N CYS A 127 -18.56 35.24 22.74
CA CYS A 127 -19.98 35.57 22.89
C CYS A 127 -20.29 36.18 24.28
N SER A 128 -19.64 35.72 25.35
CA SER A 128 -19.81 36.29 26.69
C SER A 128 -19.23 37.70 26.79
N LEU A 129 -18.06 37.93 26.19
CA LEU A 129 -17.39 39.23 26.14
C LEU A 129 -18.14 40.25 25.27
N SER A 130 -18.74 39.79 24.17
CA SER A 130 -19.52 40.65 23.25
C SER A 130 -20.97 40.85 23.72
N GLY A 131 -21.59 39.85 24.34
CA GLY A 131 -22.96 39.87 24.85
C GLY A 131 -23.16 40.68 26.14
N GLY A 132 -22.12 40.81 26.98
CA GLY A 132 -22.13 41.70 28.16
C GLY A 132 -22.25 43.20 27.82
N ARG A 133 -22.13 43.57 26.55
CA ARG A 133 -22.11 44.97 26.06
C ARG A 133 -23.47 45.68 26.10
N SER A 134 -24.58 44.96 26.34
CA SER A 134 -25.88 45.62 26.44
C SER A 134 -26.08 46.37 27.77
N MET A 135 -25.30 46.05 28.83
CA MET A 135 -25.51 46.61 30.17
C MET A 135 -24.36 47.50 30.68
N VAL A 136 -23.15 47.41 30.12
CA VAL A 136 -21.95 48.12 30.64
C VAL A 136 -21.41 49.12 29.60
N ARG A 137 -22.24 50.06 29.17
CA ARG A 137 -21.87 51.11 28.19
C ARG A 137 -21.70 52.50 28.82
N THR A 138 -21.29 52.57 30.09
CA THR A 138 -21.24 53.87 30.81
C THR A 138 -19.89 54.22 31.46
N ILE A 139 -18.89 53.34 31.55
CA ILE A 139 -17.64 53.72 32.24
C ILE A 139 -16.41 53.29 31.44
N SER A 140 -15.82 54.29 30.77
CA SER A 140 -14.39 54.49 30.44
C SER A 140 -13.58 53.33 29.82
N ASN A 141 -13.04 53.58 28.61
CA ASN A 141 -11.99 52.82 27.91
C ASN A 141 -12.31 51.36 27.52
N SER A 142 -13.24 51.18 26.57
CA SER A 142 -13.66 49.87 26.04
C SER A 142 -12.54 49.01 25.44
N SER A 143 -11.47 49.60 24.91
CA SER A 143 -10.40 48.85 24.21
C SER A 143 -9.40 48.17 25.15
N SER A 144 -9.17 48.73 26.34
CA SER A 144 -8.19 48.20 27.29
C SER A 144 -8.69 46.94 28.01
N ILE A 145 -10.00 46.87 28.27
CA ILE A 145 -10.64 45.70 28.90
C ILE A 145 -10.73 44.53 27.90
N GLU A 146 -10.98 44.79 26.61
CA GLU A 146 -10.92 43.76 25.56
C GLU A 146 -9.52 43.14 25.47
N LEU A 147 -8.47 43.95 25.60
CA LEU A 147 -7.08 43.46 25.62
C LEU A 147 -6.78 42.63 26.87
N LEU A 148 -7.27 43.04 28.04
CA LEU A 148 -7.14 42.29 29.29
C LEU A 148 -8.00 41.02 29.34
N CYS A 149 -9.10 40.96 28.59
CA CYS A 149 -9.88 39.73 28.43
C CYS A 149 -9.32 38.83 27.32
N SER A 150 -8.49 39.37 26.43
CA SER A 150 -7.83 38.58 25.38
C SER A 150 -6.85 37.53 25.94
N ILE A 151 -6.34 37.69 27.17
CA ILE A 151 -5.58 36.64 27.87
C ILE A 151 -6.44 35.47 28.33
N MET A 152 -7.78 35.60 28.37
CA MET A 152 -8.69 34.46 28.50
C MET A 152 -8.87 33.71 27.18
N ILE A 153 -8.48 34.29 26.04
CA ILE A 153 -8.44 33.55 24.78
C ILE A 153 -7.35 32.48 24.95
N PRO A 154 -7.67 31.19 24.80
CA PRO A 154 -6.78 30.11 25.14
C PRO A 154 -5.81 29.87 23.97
N ILE A 155 -5.01 30.88 23.65
CA ILE A 155 -3.91 30.80 22.67
C ILE A 155 -2.81 29.91 23.25
N SER A 156 -2.54 30.07 24.56
CA SER A 156 -1.58 29.25 25.30
C SER A 156 -2.00 27.79 25.40
N ILE A 157 -3.30 27.48 25.55
CA ILE A 157 -3.76 26.08 25.64
C ILE A 157 -3.53 25.35 24.32
N LYS A 158 -3.76 26.01 23.17
CA LYS A 158 -3.61 25.38 21.86
C LYS A 158 -2.15 25.02 21.60
N VAL A 159 -1.24 25.95 21.84
CA VAL A 159 0.21 25.72 21.68
C VAL A 159 0.69 24.64 22.64
N SER A 160 0.21 24.64 23.89
CA SER A 160 0.56 23.63 24.89
C SER A 160 0.06 22.24 24.48
N LEU A 161 -1.16 22.13 23.94
CA LEU A 161 -1.71 20.87 23.43
C LEU A 161 -0.96 20.38 22.20
N ASP A 162 -0.60 21.26 21.26
CA ASP A 162 0.17 20.87 20.07
C ASP A 162 1.58 20.35 20.47
N LEU A 163 2.20 20.94 21.50
CA LEU A 163 3.46 20.44 22.06
C LEU A 163 3.28 19.05 22.67
N VAL A 164 2.25 18.86 23.50
CA VAL A 164 1.96 17.58 24.15
C VAL A 164 1.64 16.50 23.12
N LYS A 165 0.84 16.82 22.09
CA LYS A 165 0.55 15.95 20.93
C LYS A 165 1.83 15.50 20.23
N SER A 166 2.79 16.41 20.02
CA SER A 166 4.09 16.08 19.43
C SER A 166 4.94 15.18 20.33
N LEU A 167 4.91 15.36 21.65
CA LEU A 167 5.63 14.51 22.59
C LEU A 167 5.05 13.09 22.61
N TYR A 168 3.73 12.95 22.63
CA TYR A 168 3.08 11.64 22.56
C TYR A 168 3.38 10.88 21.27
N ALA A 169 3.37 11.57 20.12
CA ALA A 169 3.76 10.94 18.85
C ALA A 169 5.20 10.38 18.89
N LYS A 170 6.14 11.11 19.50
CA LYS A 170 7.52 10.61 19.68
C LYS A 170 7.59 9.42 20.64
N PHE A 171 6.75 9.38 21.67
CA PHE A 171 6.68 8.22 22.57
C PHE A 171 6.16 6.98 21.87
N ILE A 172 5.21 7.11 20.93
CA ILE A 172 4.76 6.00 20.07
C ILE A 172 5.92 5.51 19.19
N ASP A 173 6.66 6.42 18.55
CA ASP A 173 7.79 6.05 17.68
C ASP A 173 8.94 5.37 18.45
N TRP A 174 9.13 5.69 19.73
CA TRP A 174 10.19 5.13 20.57
C TRP A 174 9.78 3.85 21.33
N ASP A 175 8.55 3.38 21.20
CA ASP A 175 8.11 2.18 21.89
C ASP A 175 8.74 0.92 21.30
N SER A 176 9.60 0.25 22.08
CA SER A 176 10.27 -0.99 21.68
C SER A 176 9.31 -2.17 21.54
N LYS A 177 8.11 -2.11 22.13
CA LYS A 177 7.10 -3.17 22.02
C LYS A 177 6.36 -3.14 20.68
N MET A 178 6.37 -2.01 19.98
CA MET A 178 5.69 -1.83 18.70
C MET A 178 6.65 -1.96 17.51
N ILE A 179 7.73 -2.71 17.67
CA ILE A 179 8.69 -3.03 16.61
C ILE A 179 8.37 -4.42 16.07
N ASP A 180 8.18 -4.53 14.76
CA ASP A 180 8.07 -5.83 14.11
C ASP A 180 9.41 -6.58 14.17
N GLN A 181 9.39 -7.81 14.67
CA GLN A 181 10.60 -8.61 14.86
C GLN A 181 11.15 -9.17 13.55
N GLU A 182 10.29 -9.43 12.56
CA GLU A 182 10.70 -10.02 11.29
C GLU A 182 11.25 -8.96 10.32
N SER A 183 10.59 -7.82 10.22
CA SER A 183 10.97 -6.73 9.30
C SER A 183 11.87 -5.67 9.95
N ALA A 184 12.04 -5.70 11.27
CA ALA A 184 12.73 -4.67 12.06
C ALA A 184 12.17 -3.25 11.84
N THR A 185 10.89 -3.13 11.46
CA THR A 185 10.23 -1.84 11.21
C THR A 185 9.58 -1.32 12.50
N PRO A 186 9.95 -0.12 12.97
CA PRO A 186 9.29 0.49 14.12
C PRO A 186 7.92 1.07 13.76
N ALA A 187 7.08 1.29 14.77
CA ALA A 187 5.88 2.10 14.63
C ALA A 187 6.25 3.53 14.19
N HIS A 188 5.39 4.13 13.37
CA HIS A 188 5.60 5.49 12.88
C HIS A 188 4.31 6.29 12.88
N ALA A 189 4.28 7.35 13.68
CA ALA A 189 3.19 8.31 13.76
C ALA A 189 3.33 9.39 12.68
N THR A 190 2.65 9.21 11.54
CA THR A 190 2.66 10.18 10.43
C THR A 190 1.93 11.49 10.75
N ASN A 191 0.94 11.47 11.64
CA ASN A 191 0.19 12.63 12.06
C ASN A 191 0.18 12.72 13.59
N THR A 192 0.74 13.80 14.12
CA THR A 192 0.84 14.05 15.58
C THR A 192 -0.48 14.49 16.19
N ALA A 193 -1.41 15.04 15.39
CA ALA A 193 -2.64 15.63 15.88
C ALA A 193 -3.60 14.60 16.49
N ILE A 194 -3.58 13.34 16.00
CA ILE A 194 -4.58 12.30 16.30
C ILE A 194 -4.21 11.45 17.52
N SER A 195 -3.08 11.75 18.18
CA SER A 195 -2.54 10.94 19.28
C SER A 195 -3.53 10.74 20.44
N GLU A 196 -4.42 11.71 20.68
CA GLU A 196 -5.43 11.69 21.74
C GLU A 196 -6.72 10.94 21.36
N ASP A 197 -7.10 10.96 20.09
CA ASP A 197 -8.31 10.31 19.59
C ASP A 197 -8.17 8.78 19.57
N LEU A 198 -6.92 8.27 19.56
CA LEU A 198 -6.62 6.84 19.72
C LEU A 198 -7.21 6.25 21.00
N GLY A 199 -7.34 7.04 22.07
CA GLY A 199 -7.96 6.62 23.34
C GLY A 199 -9.49 6.66 23.33
N GLN A 200 -10.11 7.22 22.29
CA GLN A 200 -11.56 7.44 22.18
C GLN A 200 -12.20 6.63 21.04
N VAL A 201 -11.49 5.61 20.53
CA VAL A 201 -11.98 4.79 19.42
C VAL A 201 -13.08 3.84 19.90
N GLU A 202 -14.29 4.01 19.34
CA GLU A 202 -15.43 3.12 19.62
C GLU A 202 -15.57 1.96 18.61
N TYR A 203 -15.20 2.22 17.35
CA TYR A 203 -15.35 1.27 16.25
C TYR A 203 -14.01 1.04 15.56
N ILE A 204 -13.61 -0.23 15.44
CA ILE A 204 -12.41 -0.64 14.70
C ILE A 204 -12.88 -1.31 13.40
N LEU A 205 -12.53 -0.71 12.28
CA LEU A 205 -12.71 -1.31 10.95
C LEU A 205 -11.39 -1.98 10.55
N THR A 206 -11.40 -3.29 10.40
CA THR A 206 -10.22 -4.08 10.01
C THR A 206 -10.39 -4.68 8.64
N ASP A 207 -9.31 -4.69 7.85
CA ASP A 207 -9.23 -5.49 6.62
C ASP A 207 -8.79 -6.92 6.97
N LYS A 208 -9.23 -7.92 6.19
CA LYS A 208 -8.88 -9.32 6.42
C LYS A 208 -7.49 -9.65 5.87
N THR A 209 -7.25 -9.32 4.62
CA THR A 209 -6.07 -9.80 3.88
C THR A 209 -4.92 -8.83 4.07
N GLY A 210 -3.80 -9.30 4.64
CA GLY A 210 -2.64 -8.45 4.92
C GLY A 210 -2.68 -7.71 6.26
N THR A 211 -3.80 -7.76 7.01
CA THR A 211 -3.88 -7.24 8.39
C THR A 211 -4.19 -8.35 9.39
N LEU A 212 -5.31 -9.06 9.25
CA LEU A 212 -5.64 -10.18 10.14
C LEU A 212 -4.94 -11.48 9.74
N THR A 213 -4.50 -11.59 8.48
CA THR A 213 -3.89 -12.81 7.95
C THR A 213 -2.57 -12.50 7.25
N GLU A 214 -1.55 -13.32 7.49
CA GLU A 214 -0.19 -13.18 6.94
C GLU A 214 -0.07 -13.52 5.44
N ASN A 215 -1.17 -13.45 4.67
CA ASN A 215 -1.25 -13.85 3.25
C ASN A 215 -0.50 -15.16 2.91
N LYS A 216 -0.46 -16.08 3.89
CA LYS A 216 0.24 -17.36 3.85
C LYS A 216 -0.77 -18.45 4.16
N MET A 217 -1.07 -19.25 3.15
CA MET A 217 -2.00 -20.37 3.28
C MET A 217 -1.21 -21.64 3.59
N ILE A 218 -1.59 -22.34 4.66
CA ILE A 218 -0.93 -23.57 5.10
C ILE A 218 -1.95 -24.70 5.07
N PHE A 219 -1.59 -25.83 4.45
CA PHE A 219 -2.43 -27.01 4.42
C PHE A 219 -2.41 -27.72 5.79
N ARG A 220 -3.49 -27.55 6.56
CA ARG A 220 -3.60 -28.01 7.94
C ARG A 220 -4.20 -29.40 8.08
N ARG A 221 -5.32 -29.67 7.40
CA ARG A 221 -6.12 -30.89 7.54
C ARG A 221 -6.80 -31.26 6.23
N CYS A 222 -7.04 -32.54 6.02
CA CYS A 222 -7.91 -33.05 4.96
C CYS A 222 -8.70 -34.27 5.41
N CYS A 223 -9.75 -34.60 4.66
CA CYS A 223 -10.54 -35.81 4.86
C CYS A 223 -10.50 -36.62 3.57
N ILE A 224 -10.06 -37.88 3.65
CA ILE A 224 -9.99 -38.80 2.51
C ILE A 224 -10.73 -40.07 2.92
N ASN A 225 -11.76 -40.44 2.15
CA ASN A 225 -12.59 -41.62 2.40
C ASN A 225 -13.14 -41.73 3.84
N GLY A 226 -13.52 -40.59 4.44
CA GLY A 226 -14.06 -40.52 5.80
C GLY A 226 -13.01 -40.52 6.92
N ILE A 227 -11.73 -40.67 6.60
CA ILE A 227 -10.61 -40.57 7.54
C ILE A 227 -10.07 -39.15 7.52
N TYR A 228 -9.94 -38.53 8.70
CA TYR A 228 -9.39 -37.19 8.86
C TYR A 228 -7.90 -37.26 9.12
N TYR A 229 -7.13 -36.59 8.27
CA TYR A 229 -5.69 -36.45 8.39
C TYR A 229 -5.35 -35.01 8.81
N GLY A 230 -4.44 -34.86 9.77
CA GLY A 230 -3.87 -33.60 10.23
C GLY A 230 -4.26 -33.19 11.65
N ASN A 231 -3.29 -32.64 12.37
CA ASN A 231 -3.43 -32.20 13.76
C ASN A 231 -3.80 -30.70 13.88
N GLU A 232 -4.37 -30.26 15.01
CA GLU A 232 -4.78 -28.86 15.28
C GLU A 232 -3.61 -27.88 15.18
N ASN A 233 -2.43 -28.34 15.61
CA ASN A 233 -1.24 -27.50 15.75
C ASN A 233 -0.24 -27.68 14.60
N GLY A 234 -0.43 -28.70 13.75
CA GLY A 234 0.56 -29.15 12.75
C GLY A 234 0.18 -28.85 11.29
N ASN A 235 1.07 -29.21 10.38
CA ASN A 235 0.77 -29.29 8.95
C ASN A 235 0.27 -30.71 8.64
N ALA A 236 -0.77 -30.86 7.82
CA ALA A 236 -1.28 -32.18 7.44
C ALA A 236 -0.22 -33.06 6.77
N LEU A 237 0.75 -32.46 6.09
CA LEU A 237 1.85 -33.18 5.42
C LEU A 237 2.86 -33.84 6.39
N LYS A 238 2.86 -33.44 7.66
CA LYS A 238 3.73 -34.03 8.69
C LYS A 238 3.01 -35.08 9.54
N ASP A 239 1.76 -35.36 9.21
CA ASP A 239 0.95 -36.30 9.96
C ASP A 239 1.42 -37.73 9.67
N GLU A 240 1.76 -38.48 10.71
CA GLU A 240 2.30 -39.84 10.57
C GLU A 240 1.27 -40.76 9.89
N GLU A 241 -0.01 -40.62 10.23
CA GLU A 241 -1.09 -41.42 9.62
C GLU A 241 -1.22 -41.17 8.11
N LEU A 242 -1.00 -39.94 7.65
CA LEU A 242 -1.03 -39.62 6.22
C LEU A 242 0.21 -40.15 5.52
N VAL A 243 1.39 -40.04 6.14
CA VAL A 243 2.65 -40.57 5.59
C VAL A 243 2.61 -42.09 5.49
N ASP A 244 2.03 -42.76 6.49
CA ASP A 244 1.82 -44.20 6.50
C ASP A 244 0.77 -44.62 5.46
N ALA A 245 -0.30 -43.84 5.27
CA ALA A 245 -1.30 -44.09 4.22
C ALA A 245 -0.73 -43.93 2.80
N ILE A 246 0.24 -43.03 2.61
CA ILE A 246 0.98 -42.87 1.36
C ILE A 246 1.93 -44.06 1.17
N SER A 247 2.67 -44.45 2.21
CA SER A 247 3.67 -45.53 2.17
C SER A 247 3.01 -46.91 1.97
N SER A 248 1.81 -47.11 2.52
CA SER A 248 0.99 -48.30 2.32
C SER A 248 0.32 -48.36 0.93
N GLY A 249 0.44 -47.31 0.12
CA GLY A 249 -0.02 -47.31 -1.27
C GLY A 249 -1.53 -47.24 -1.45
N SER A 250 -2.26 -46.63 -0.51
CA SER A 250 -3.72 -46.50 -0.61
C SER A 250 -4.12 -45.75 -1.89
N SER A 251 -4.92 -46.39 -2.74
CA SER A 251 -5.28 -45.85 -4.06
C SER A 251 -6.08 -44.54 -3.97
N ASP A 252 -6.87 -44.36 -2.90
CA ASP A 252 -7.70 -43.17 -2.69
C ASP A 252 -6.85 -41.96 -2.30
N VAL A 253 -5.85 -42.16 -1.45
CA VAL A 253 -4.93 -41.11 -1.01
C VAL A 253 -4.04 -40.64 -2.17
N ILE A 254 -3.52 -41.59 -2.96
CA ILE A 254 -2.70 -41.28 -4.13
C ILE A 254 -3.52 -40.50 -5.17
N ARG A 255 -4.76 -40.93 -5.45
CA ARG A 255 -5.65 -40.21 -6.37
C ARG A 255 -5.96 -38.79 -5.88
N PHE A 256 -6.25 -38.64 -4.59
CA PHE A 256 -6.52 -37.34 -3.98
C PHE A 256 -5.32 -36.38 -4.11
N LEU A 257 -4.11 -36.83 -3.76
CA LEU A 257 -2.89 -36.05 -3.92
C LEU A 257 -2.58 -35.72 -5.39
N THR A 258 -2.83 -36.66 -6.30
CA THR A 258 -2.62 -36.47 -7.74
C THR A 258 -3.57 -35.38 -8.28
N VAL A 259 -4.83 -35.38 -7.87
CA VAL A 259 -5.79 -34.33 -8.24
C VAL A 259 -5.36 -32.97 -7.70
N MET A 260 -4.92 -32.89 -6.43
CA MET A 260 -4.40 -31.63 -5.87
C MET A 260 -3.16 -31.11 -6.62
N ALA A 261 -2.29 -32.02 -7.06
CA ALA A 261 -1.08 -31.66 -7.80
C ALA A 261 -1.35 -31.21 -9.24
N ILE A 262 -2.34 -31.80 -9.92
CA ILE A 262 -2.63 -31.51 -11.35
C ILE A 262 -3.65 -30.38 -11.52
N CYS A 263 -4.65 -30.28 -10.64
CA CYS A 263 -5.73 -29.30 -10.77
C CYS A 263 -5.36 -27.93 -10.17
N ASN A 264 -4.19 -27.41 -10.52
CA ASN A 264 -3.76 -26.07 -10.15
C ASN A 264 -3.03 -25.40 -11.32
N THR A 265 -2.99 -24.07 -11.30
CA THR A 265 -2.24 -23.26 -12.29
C THR A 265 -0.89 -22.82 -11.72
N VAL A 266 -0.30 -23.59 -10.81
CA VAL A 266 0.94 -23.23 -10.13
C VAL A 266 2.10 -23.53 -11.06
N TYR A 267 2.92 -22.52 -11.34
CA TYR A 267 4.18 -22.70 -12.03
C TYR A 267 5.29 -22.87 -11.00
N THR A 268 5.99 -24.00 -11.03
CA THR A 268 7.16 -24.23 -10.17
C THR A 268 8.40 -23.73 -10.87
N HIS A 269 9.12 -22.81 -10.22
CA HIS A 269 10.46 -22.46 -10.68
C HIS A 269 11.43 -23.56 -10.23
N SER A 270 12.09 -24.23 -11.18
CA SER A 270 13.28 -25.00 -10.88
C SER A 270 14.35 -24.02 -10.39
N LYS A 271 14.56 -23.94 -9.08
CA LYS A 271 15.74 -23.26 -8.53
C LYS A 271 16.97 -23.99 -9.06
N VAL A 272 17.57 -23.49 -10.13
CA VAL A 272 18.98 -23.76 -10.41
C VAL A 272 19.71 -23.24 -9.19
N SER A 273 20.34 -24.14 -8.44
CA SER A 273 21.14 -23.81 -7.28
C SER A 273 22.32 -22.93 -7.72
N LEU A 274 22.09 -21.62 -7.80
CA LEU A 274 23.17 -20.66 -7.69
C LEU A 274 23.73 -20.78 -6.27
N PRO A 275 25.05 -20.91 -6.09
CA PRO A 275 25.64 -21.07 -4.78
C PRO A 275 25.25 -19.87 -3.89
N SER A 276 24.84 -20.20 -2.67
CA SER A 276 24.47 -19.26 -1.62
C SER A 276 25.59 -18.27 -1.36
N PHE A 277 25.45 -17.03 -1.83
CA PHE A 277 26.24 -15.91 -1.33
C PHE A 277 25.47 -15.23 -0.21
N THR A 278 25.82 -15.64 1.01
CA THR A 278 25.55 -14.94 2.26
C THR A 278 26.07 -13.50 2.22
N ASN A 279 25.30 -12.60 2.86
CA ASN A 279 25.66 -11.26 3.33
C ASN A 279 26.05 -10.22 2.29
N TRP A 280 25.12 -9.33 1.93
CA TRP A 280 25.43 -7.90 1.75
C TRP A 280 24.24 -7.04 2.21
N VAL A 281 24.36 -6.51 3.43
CA VAL A 281 23.68 -5.31 3.90
C VAL A 281 24.33 -4.13 3.19
N LEU A 282 23.59 -3.39 2.38
CA LEU A 282 23.87 -2.01 1.97
C LEU A 282 22.49 -1.38 1.70
N GLY A 283 22.00 -0.35 2.40
CA GLY A 283 22.76 0.77 2.95
C GLY A 283 23.04 1.77 1.84
N PHE A 284 22.01 2.49 1.40
CA PHE A 284 22.01 3.89 0.97
C PHE A 284 20.58 4.42 1.02
#